data_AF-A0A348TTR7-F1
#
_entry.id   AF-A0A348TTR7-F1
#
_cell.length_a   1.000
_cell.length_b   1.000
_cell.length_c   1.000
_cell.angle_alpha   90.00
_cell.angle_beta   90.00
_cell.angle_gamma   90.00
#
_symmetry.space_group_name_H-M   'P 1'
#
loop_
_entity.id
_entity.type
_entity.pdbx_description
1 polymer ?
#
loop_
_entity_poly.entity_id
_entity_poly.type
_entity_poly.pdbx_seq_one_letter_code
_entity_poly.pdbx_strand_id
1 'polypeptide(L)'
;ISQGGKSDHFLPWLTIDPTTGALFAVYYDRRNTDSPTETNTYLAHSTDGGTHWSEFKINNAAFYPSDQIFMGDYNHISAHGGIVRPIWTELRDNKKSIWTYPLDFKFSMH
;
A
#
# COMPACT_ATOMS: atom_id res chain seq x y z
N ILE A 1 -12.45 0.67 -13.18
CA ILE A 1 -12.39 1.35 -11.87
C ILE A 1 -13.74 1.96 -11.45
N SER A 2 -14.65 2.25 -12.38
CA SER A 2 -16.06 2.66 -12.11
C SER A 2 -16.97 1.63 -11.44
N GLN A 3 -16.52 0.38 -11.33
CA GLN A 3 -17.28 -0.73 -10.71
C GLN A 3 -16.78 -1.09 -9.30
N GLY A 4 -15.83 -0.32 -8.76
CA GLY A 4 -15.28 -0.59 -7.44
C GLY A 4 -16.15 -0.03 -6.31
N GLY A 5 -16.28 -0.78 -5.22
CA GLY A 5 -17.03 -0.38 -4.04
C GLY A 5 -16.31 0.69 -3.20
N LYS A 6 -17.08 1.34 -2.31
CA LYS A 6 -16.60 2.37 -1.35
C LYS A 6 -15.64 1.85 -0.27
N SER A 7 -15.28 0.57 -0.31
CA SER A 7 -14.38 -0.07 0.65
C SER A 7 -13.49 -1.11 -0.03
N ASP A 8 -13.23 -0.94 -1.33
CA ASP A 8 -12.39 -1.87 -2.08
C ASP A 8 -10.94 -1.81 -1.60
N HIS A 9 -10.35 -2.99 -1.42
CA HIS A 9 -8.91 -3.17 -1.29
C HIS A 9 -8.41 -3.89 -2.54
N PHE A 10 -7.40 -3.36 -3.23
CA PHE A 10 -7.00 -3.90 -4.52
C PHE A 10 -5.51 -3.71 -4.82
N LEU A 11 -5.03 -4.51 -5.78
CA LEU A 11 -3.62 -4.62 -6.20
C LEU A 11 -2.66 -4.79 -5.01
N PRO A 12 -2.90 -5.79 -4.13
CA PRO A 12 -2.00 -6.04 -3.02
C PRO A 12 -0.68 -6.63 -3.50
N TRP A 13 0.39 -6.32 -2.76
CA TRP A 13 1.65 -7.07 -2.80
C TRP A 13 2.09 -7.35 -1.38
N LEU A 14 2.61 -8.55 -1.12
CA LEU A 14 3.07 -9.00 0.19
C LEU A 14 4.54 -9.43 0.14
N THR A 15 5.27 -9.20 1.22
CA THR A 15 6.64 -9.65 1.41
C THR A 15 6.87 -10.06 2.86
N ILE A 16 7.95 -10.81 3.09
CA ILE A 16 8.46 -11.17 4.41
C ILE A 16 9.83 -10.52 4.57
N ASP A 17 10.10 -9.94 5.74
CA ASP A 17 11.46 -9.61 6.12
C ASP A 17 12.17 -10.90 6.58
N PRO A 18 13.16 -11.41 5.82
CA PRO A 18 13.79 -12.68 6.14
C PRO A 18 14.62 -12.63 7.43
N THR A 19 14.92 -11.46 7.97
CA THR A 19 15.72 -11.30 9.19
C THR A 19 14.89 -11.29 10.47
N THR A 20 13.60 -10.95 10.38
CA THR A 20 12.71 -10.81 11.53
C THR A 20 11.49 -11.73 11.47
N GLY A 21 11.15 -12.23 10.28
CA GLY A 21 9.91 -12.97 10.02
C GLY A 21 8.66 -12.09 9.95
N ALA A 22 8.81 -10.76 10.08
CA ALA A 22 7.68 -9.83 9.96
C ALA A 22 7.14 -9.82 8.53
N LEU A 23 5.81 -9.83 8.40
CA LEU A 23 5.10 -9.74 7.14
C LEU A 23 4.73 -8.28 6.86
N PHE A 24 4.78 -7.90 5.59
CA PHE A 24 4.35 -6.58 5.14
C PHE A 24 3.54 -6.68 3.86
N ALA A 25 2.49 -5.88 3.75
CA ALA A 25 1.70 -5.75 2.55
C ALA A 25 1.50 -4.29 2.16
N VAL A 26 1.52 -3.99 0.86
CA VAL A 26 1.13 -2.70 0.30
C VAL A 26 -0.06 -2.89 -0.63
N TYR A 27 -1.06 -2.02 -0.55
CA TYR A 27 -2.28 -2.12 -1.35
C TYR A 27 -2.95 -0.76 -1.48
N TYR A 28 -3.85 -0.67 -2.45
CA TYR A 28 -4.76 0.46 -2.55
C TYR A 28 -6.02 0.21 -1.76
N ASP A 29 -6.56 1.28 -1.21
CA ASP A 29 -7.67 1.23 -0.28
C ASP A 29 -8.61 2.42 -0.50
N ARG A 30 -9.91 2.13 -0.50
CA ARG A 30 -11.00 3.13 -0.60
C ARG A 30 -11.84 3.23 0.66
N ARG A 31 -11.46 2.56 1.75
CA ARG A 31 -12.15 2.67 3.02
C ARG A 31 -12.18 4.14 3.45
N ASN A 32 -13.31 4.55 4.03
CA ASN A 32 -13.49 5.88 4.59
C ASN A 32 -13.24 7.03 3.61
N THR A 33 -13.52 6.83 2.31
CA THR A 33 -13.43 7.89 1.30
C THR A 33 -14.79 8.47 0.97
N ASP A 34 -14.82 9.76 0.60
CA ASP A 34 -16.06 10.48 0.29
C ASP A 34 -16.48 10.34 -1.18
N SER A 35 -15.53 10.05 -2.07
CA SER A 35 -15.77 9.94 -3.51
C SER A 35 -15.52 8.51 -4.06
N PRO A 36 -16.27 8.04 -5.08
CA PRO A 36 -16.19 6.65 -5.56
C PRO A 36 -14.82 6.17 -6.06
N THR A 37 -14.00 7.08 -6.57
CA THR A 37 -12.65 6.77 -7.09
C THR A 37 -11.54 7.29 -6.20
N GLU A 38 -11.87 7.96 -5.10
CA GLU A 38 -10.87 8.39 -4.14
C GLU A 38 -10.14 7.17 -3.61
N THR A 39 -8.82 7.18 -3.73
CA THR A 39 -7.98 6.02 -3.45
C THR A 39 -6.79 6.49 -2.63
N ASN A 40 -6.45 5.71 -1.60
CA ASN A 40 -5.26 5.87 -0.80
C ASN A 40 -4.38 4.63 -0.89
N THR A 41 -3.12 4.77 -0.52
CA THR A 41 -2.17 3.65 -0.45
C THR A 41 -1.93 3.33 1.01
N TYR A 42 -2.08 2.07 1.38
CA TYR A 42 -1.89 1.58 2.73
C TYR A 42 -0.75 0.57 2.79
N LEU A 43 -0.11 0.53 3.96
CA LEU A 43 0.82 -0.51 4.33
C LEU A 43 0.29 -1.22 5.58
N ALA A 44 0.26 -2.55 5.53
CA ALA A 44 -0.07 -3.41 6.64
C ALA A 44 1.16 -4.20 7.06
N HIS A 45 1.32 -4.47 8.36
CA HIS A 45 2.37 -5.32 8.88
C HIS A 45 1.87 -6.26 9.97
N SER A 46 2.54 -7.41 10.10
CA SER A 46 2.28 -8.42 11.13
C SER A 46 3.60 -9.00 11.63
N THR A 47 3.67 -9.22 12.94
CA THR A 47 4.85 -9.81 13.62
C THR A 47 4.55 -11.17 14.25
N ASP A 48 3.35 -11.72 14.01
CA ASP A 48 2.86 -12.96 14.62
C ASP A 48 2.35 -13.96 13.57
N GLY A 49 3.06 -14.00 12.43
CA GLY A 49 2.76 -14.93 11.35
C GLY A 49 1.47 -14.61 10.58
N GLY A 50 0.98 -13.38 10.66
CA GLY A 50 -0.24 -12.94 9.98
C GLY A 50 -1.52 -13.13 10.78
N THR A 51 -1.42 -13.41 12.09
CA THR A 51 -2.59 -13.56 12.97
C THR A 51 -3.25 -12.21 13.24
N HIS A 52 -2.43 -11.20 13.52
CA HIS A 52 -2.86 -9.82 13.69
C HIS A 52 -2.10 -8.88 12.76
N TRP A 53 -2.79 -7.85 12.27
CA TRP A 53 -2.24 -6.86 11.35
C TRP A 53 -2.46 -5.45 11.86
N SER A 54 -1.45 -4.61 11.70
CA SER A 54 -1.53 -3.16 11.92
C SER A 54 -1.38 -2.46 10.58
N GLU A 55 -2.30 -1.54 10.28
CA GLU A 55 -2.43 -0.88 8.98
C GLU A 55 -2.27 0.65 9.14
N PHE A 56 -1.60 1.30 8.19
CA PHE A 56 -1.54 2.76 8.15
C PHE A 56 -1.41 3.28 6.71
N LYS A 57 -1.93 4.49 6.49
CA LYS A 57 -1.86 5.19 5.19
C LYS A 57 -0.44 5.69 4.93
N ILE A 58 0.07 5.50 3.71
CA ILE A 58 1.44 5.87 3.30
C ILE A 58 1.49 7.00 2.26
N ASN A 59 0.39 7.35 1.61
CA ASN A 59 0.35 8.49 0.70
C ASN A 59 -0.05 9.80 1.41
N ASN A 60 0.52 10.92 0.96
CA ASN A 60 0.25 12.24 1.55
C ASN A 60 -1.20 12.70 1.34
N ALA A 61 -1.74 12.50 0.14
CA ALA A 61 -3.10 12.90 -0.23
C ALA A 61 -3.77 11.78 -1.04
N ALA A 62 -5.09 11.68 -1.03
CA ALA A 62 -5.79 10.74 -1.90
C ALA A 62 -5.55 11.06 -3.39
N PHE A 63 -5.67 10.07 -4.25
CA PHE A 63 -5.61 10.21 -5.71
C PHE A 63 -6.86 9.59 -6.35
N TYR A 64 -7.10 9.89 -7.63
CA TYR A 64 -8.40 9.62 -8.28
C TYR A 64 -8.18 8.91 -9.62
N PRO A 65 -8.04 7.57 -9.61
CA PRO A 65 -7.92 6.78 -10.83
C PRO A 65 -9.13 6.95 -11.75
N SER A 66 -8.91 6.95 -13.07
CA SER A 66 -9.95 7.13 -14.10
C SER A 66 -9.94 6.00 -15.13
N ASP A 67 -11.11 5.53 -15.55
CA ASP A 67 -11.25 4.47 -16.56
C ASP A 67 -10.65 4.88 -17.93
N GLN A 68 -10.38 6.16 -18.13
CA GLN A 68 -9.81 6.70 -19.37
C GLN A 68 -8.29 6.56 -19.44
N ILE A 69 -7.62 6.40 -18.29
CA ILE A 69 -6.16 6.37 -18.22
C ILE A 69 -5.72 5.18 -17.40
N PHE A 70 -4.96 4.31 -18.03
CA PHE A 70 -4.30 3.23 -17.36
C PHE A 70 -3.35 3.76 -16.27
N MET A 71 -3.67 3.49 -15.00
CA MET A 71 -2.93 3.99 -13.83
C MET A 71 -1.57 3.32 -13.68
N GLY A 72 -1.46 2.02 -13.98
CA GLY A 72 -0.28 1.20 -13.72
C GLY A 72 -0.69 -0.22 -13.31
N ASP A 73 0.22 -1.18 -13.47
CA ASP A 73 -0.11 -2.60 -13.27
C ASP A 73 0.10 -3.07 -11.81
N TYR A 74 1.26 -2.75 -11.22
CA TYR A 74 1.70 -3.42 -9.99
C TYR A 74 2.27 -2.48 -8.93
N ASN A 75 1.87 -2.75 -7.69
CA ASN A 75 2.61 -2.33 -6.50
C ASN A 75 3.73 -3.35 -6.24
N HIS A 76 4.72 -2.98 -5.44
CA HIS A 76 5.72 -3.93 -4.90
C HIS A 76 6.16 -3.45 -3.53
N ILE A 77 6.63 -4.36 -2.68
CA ILE A 77 7.25 -4.06 -1.40
C ILE A 77 8.43 -5.01 -1.15
N SER A 78 9.54 -4.47 -0.65
CA SER A 78 10.67 -5.25 -0.15
C SER A 78 10.95 -4.91 1.31
N ALA A 79 11.42 -5.89 2.09
CA ALA A 79 11.72 -5.73 3.50
C ALA A 79 13.01 -6.50 3.86
N HIS A 80 13.89 -5.86 4.63
CA HIS A 80 15.09 -6.50 5.16
C HIS A 80 15.63 -5.71 6.36
N GLY A 81 15.87 -6.39 7.49
CA GLY A 81 16.50 -5.79 8.67
C GLY A 81 15.67 -4.68 9.29
N GLY A 82 14.33 -4.77 9.22
CA GLY A 82 13.41 -3.73 9.67
C GLY A 82 13.29 -2.54 8.71
N ILE A 83 13.98 -2.53 7.58
CA ILE A 83 13.82 -1.49 6.56
C ILE A 83 12.87 -1.97 5.48
N VAL A 84 11.76 -1.26 5.31
CA VAL A 84 10.68 -1.60 4.38
C VAL A 84 10.59 -0.56 3.28
N ARG A 85 10.50 -0.98 2.02
CA ARG A 85 10.44 -0.11 0.84
C ARG A 85 9.26 -0.52 -0.06
N PRO A 86 8.10 0.15 0.09
CA PRO A 86 7.02 0.03 -0.88
C PRO A 86 7.29 0.87 -2.13
N ILE A 87 6.70 0.46 -3.25
CA ILE A 87 6.58 1.21 -4.49
C ILE A 87 5.15 1.08 -5.02
N TRP A 88 4.55 2.21 -5.41
CA TRP A 88 3.20 2.26 -5.97
C TRP A 88 3.10 3.36 -7.01
N THR A 89 2.00 3.36 -7.77
CA THR A 89 1.71 4.37 -8.78
C THR A 89 0.53 5.23 -8.33
N GLU A 90 0.62 6.54 -8.55
CA GLU A 90 -0.51 7.44 -8.37
C GLU A 90 -0.85 8.14 -9.67
N LEU A 91 -2.15 8.22 -9.98
CA LEU A 91 -2.69 9.03 -11.07
C LEU A 91 -3.29 10.31 -10.49
N ARG A 92 -2.68 11.46 -10.79
CA ARG A 92 -3.14 12.79 -10.39
C ARG A 92 -3.22 13.69 -11.61
N ASP A 93 -4.35 14.33 -11.84
CA ASP A 93 -4.54 15.25 -12.97
C ASP A 93 -4.08 14.65 -14.31
N ASN A 94 -4.46 13.39 -14.56
CA ASN A 94 -4.08 12.61 -15.74
C ASN A 94 -2.56 12.35 -15.91
N LYS A 95 -1.76 12.62 -14.88
CA LYS A 95 -0.32 12.34 -14.84
C LYS A 95 0.00 11.20 -13.90
N LYS A 96 0.83 10.27 -14.37
CA LYS A 96 1.32 9.14 -13.58
C LYS A 96 2.58 9.54 -12.83
N SER A 97 2.70 9.02 -11.62
CA SER A 97 3.87 9.18 -10.77
C SER A 97 4.15 7.88 -10.03
N ILE A 98 5.43 7.55 -9.87
CA ILE A 98 5.88 6.41 -9.08
C ILE A 98 6.39 6.95 -7.76
N TRP A 99 5.91 6.36 -6.67
CA TRP A 99 6.25 6.77 -5.32
C TRP A 99 6.93 5.63 -4.59
N THR A 100 7.95 5.97 -3.81
CA THR A 100 8.65 5.05 -2.91
C THR A 100 9.36 5.87 -1.85
N TYR A 101 9.53 5.30 -0.67
CA TYR A 101 10.42 5.81 0.37
C TYR A 101 10.69 4.70 1.40
N PRO A 102 11.82 4.77 2.13
CA PRO A 102 12.10 3.80 3.18
C PRO A 102 11.27 4.08 4.44
N LEU A 103 10.83 2.99 5.08
CA LEU A 103 10.18 2.98 6.39
C LEU A 103 11.03 2.16 7.36
N ASP A 104 11.36 2.75 8.50
CA ASP A 104 12.08 2.10 9.59
C ASP A 104 11.10 1.45 10.57
N PHE A 105 11.12 0.11 10.65
CA PHE A 105 10.42 -0.66 11.66
C PHE A 105 11.42 -1.13 12.71
N LYS A 106 11.18 -0.74 13.96
CA LYS A 106 11.94 -1.23 15.12
C LYS A 106 11.16 -2.35 15.78
N PHE A 107 11.64 -3.57 15.63
CA PHE A 107 11.13 -4.72 16.37
C PHE A 107 12.03 -4.93 17.58
N SER A 108 11.45 -5.04 18.77
CA SER A 108 12.19 -5.52 19.92
C SER A 108 12.43 -7.01 19.71
N MET A 109 13.69 -7.42 19.57
CA MET A 109 14.00 -8.85 19.67
C MET A 109 13.75 -9.27 21.13
N HIS A 110 12.98 -10.34 21.31
CA HIS A 110 12.84 -11.02 22.59
C HIS A 110 14.00 -12.00 22.79
#